data_AF-A0A9X9LMH1-F1
#
_entry.id   AF-A0A9X9LMH1-F1
#
_cell.length_a   1.000
_cell.length_b   1.000
_cell.length_c   1.000
_cell.angle_alpha   90.00
_cell.angle_beta   90.00
_cell.angle_gamma   90.00
#
_symmetry.space_group_name_H-M   'P 1'
#
loop_
_entity.id
_entity.type
_entity.pdbx_description
1 polymer ?
#
loop_
_entity_poly.entity_id
_entity_poly.type
_entity_poly.pdbx_seq_one_letter_code
_entity_poly.pdbx_strand_id
1 'polypeptide(L)'
;MSHSSQTESRVHVAASLRKLSTYLDDSGSQSRTFQEVLAYTLSCVCTSAFSTGIIEAAEAEDIMNKLQMLVENNQQTSGFALALGNLVHGLSVCGHGKAEDLGHRLLPAWIRTVLAQGTPTMLCLAALHGMVALVGSEGDVMQLKSEAIQSSHFQARLNEVIKTVTQVISVSGVIGLQSNALWLLGHLHLSTLSSSQSRTSVPTDYSYLPESSFIRAAIGFFVTGGK
;
A
#
# COMPACT_ATOMS: atom_id res chain seq x y z
N MET A 1 -6.53 -17.25 -30.62
CA MET A 1 -5.16 -17.46 -30.07
C MET A 1 -4.93 -16.65 -28.77
N SER A 2 -5.89 -16.56 -27.85
CA SER A 2 -5.86 -15.62 -26.71
C SER A 2 -5.64 -16.26 -25.33
N HIS A 3 -5.71 -17.59 -25.22
CA HIS A 3 -5.56 -18.28 -23.92
C HIS A 3 -4.10 -18.61 -23.57
N SER A 4 -3.22 -18.76 -24.57
CA SER A 4 -1.78 -19.02 -24.33
C SER A 4 -1.08 -17.78 -23.75
N SER A 5 -1.35 -16.59 -24.30
CA SER A 5 -0.78 -15.32 -23.82
C SER A 5 -1.25 -14.94 -22.41
N GLN A 6 -2.49 -15.26 -22.05
CA GLN A 6 -3.02 -15.01 -20.71
C GLN A 6 -2.41 -15.93 -19.66
N THR A 7 -2.18 -17.19 -20.01
CA THR A 7 -1.54 -18.18 -19.11
C THR A 7 -0.07 -17.84 -18.90
N GLU A 8 0.64 -17.49 -19.98
CA GLU A 8 2.03 -17.04 -19.94
C GLU A 8 2.20 -15.78 -19.09
N SER A 9 1.31 -14.79 -19.26
CA SER A 9 1.29 -13.57 -18.43
C SER A 9 1.10 -13.86 -16.94
N ARG A 10 0.19 -14.76 -16.57
CA ARG A 10 -0.02 -15.16 -15.15
C ARG A 10 1.20 -15.84 -14.54
N VAL A 11 1.84 -16.74 -15.29
CA VAL A 11 3.09 -17.40 -14.87
C VAL A 11 4.21 -16.39 -14.68
N HIS A 12 4.33 -15.40 -15.58
CA HIS A 12 5.31 -14.32 -15.46
C HIS A 12 5.10 -13.45 -14.21
N VAL A 13 3.85 -13.13 -13.87
CA VAL A 13 3.53 -12.35 -12.65
C VAL A 13 3.93 -13.12 -11.40
N ALA A 14 3.55 -14.40 -11.29
CA ALA A 14 3.93 -15.25 -10.15
C ALA A 14 5.46 -15.40 -10.03
N ALA A 15 6.15 -15.64 -11.15
CA ALA A 15 7.60 -15.73 -11.16
C ALA A 15 8.27 -14.40 -10.77
N SER A 16 7.73 -13.27 -11.20
CA SER A 16 8.25 -11.94 -10.84
C SER A 16 8.04 -11.65 -9.35
N LEU A 17 6.90 -12.03 -8.79
CA LEU A 17 6.64 -11.91 -7.35
C LEU A 17 7.66 -12.69 -6.52
N ARG A 18 7.92 -13.95 -6.89
CA ARG A 18 8.93 -14.78 -6.20
C ARG A 18 10.34 -14.19 -6.32
N LYS A 19 10.69 -13.64 -7.49
CA LYS A 19 11.96 -12.91 -7.68
C LYS A 19 12.05 -11.68 -6.79
N LEU A 20 11.01 -10.85 -6.70
CA LEU A 20 10.97 -9.68 -5.81
C LEU A 20 11.12 -10.10 -4.35
N SER A 21 10.46 -11.18 -3.95
CA SER A 21 10.56 -11.75 -2.60
C SER A 21 11.98 -12.23 -2.28
N THR A 22 12.65 -12.85 -3.24
CA THR A 22 14.06 -13.29 -3.10
C THR A 22 15.01 -12.10 -3.06
N TYR A 23 14.81 -11.11 -3.94
CA TYR A 23 15.62 -9.88 -3.91
C TYR A 23 15.49 -9.12 -2.60
N LEU A 24 14.33 -9.17 -1.95
CA LEU A 24 14.16 -8.54 -0.64
C LEU A 24 15.02 -9.23 0.42
N ASP A 25 15.13 -10.55 0.39
CA ASP A 25 16.00 -11.32 1.29
C ASP A 25 17.49 -10.97 1.07
N ASP A 26 17.90 -10.82 -0.20
CA ASP A 26 19.29 -10.52 -0.58
C ASP A 26 19.64 -9.02 -0.50
N SER A 27 18.66 -8.15 -0.21
CA SER A 27 18.83 -6.70 -0.26
C SER A 27 19.62 -6.10 0.92
N GLY A 28 20.16 -6.93 1.83
CA GLY A 28 20.86 -6.47 3.03
C GLY A 28 22.06 -5.56 2.77
N SER A 29 22.71 -5.68 1.61
CA SER A 29 23.81 -4.82 1.17
C SER A 29 23.36 -3.53 0.48
N GLN A 30 22.07 -3.41 0.15
CA GLN A 30 21.50 -2.28 -0.56
C GLN A 30 21.12 -1.15 0.38
N SER A 31 20.92 0.04 -0.18
CA SER A 31 20.46 1.21 0.58
C SER A 31 19.08 0.95 1.22
N ARG A 32 18.82 1.58 2.37
CA ARG A 32 17.55 1.44 3.08
C ARG A 32 16.35 1.84 2.19
N THR A 33 16.48 2.94 1.46
CA THR A 33 15.44 3.41 0.52
C THR A 33 15.14 2.38 -0.56
N PHE A 34 16.15 1.68 -1.07
CA PHE A 34 15.93 0.60 -2.03
C PHE A 34 15.11 -0.54 -1.42
N GLN A 35 15.44 -0.95 -0.19
CA GLN A 35 14.69 -1.99 0.52
C GLN A 35 13.22 -1.58 0.75
N GLU A 36 12.99 -0.32 1.16
CA GLU A 36 11.64 0.21 1.39
C GLU A 36 10.80 0.21 0.10
N VAL A 37 11.37 0.66 -1.01
CA VAL A 37 10.71 0.64 -2.33
C VAL A 37 10.44 -0.80 -2.78
N LEU A 38 11.37 -1.72 -2.54
CA LEU A 38 11.22 -3.13 -2.89
C LEU A 38 10.11 -3.80 -2.06
N ALA A 39 10.07 -3.55 -0.75
CA ALA A 39 9.00 -4.05 0.14
C ALA A 39 7.63 -3.51 -0.28
N TYR A 40 7.53 -2.21 -0.61
CA TYR A 40 6.30 -1.62 -1.10
C TYR A 40 5.88 -2.22 -2.45
N THR A 41 6.81 -2.42 -3.38
CA THR A 41 6.56 -3.05 -4.67
C THR A 41 6.08 -4.49 -4.49
N LEU A 42 6.71 -5.25 -3.59
CA LEU A 42 6.32 -6.62 -3.26
C LEU A 42 4.89 -6.67 -2.70
N SER A 43 4.54 -5.77 -1.77
CA SER A 43 3.18 -5.59 -1.28
C SER A 43 2.19 -5.36 -2.43
N CYS A 44 2.52 -4.42 -3.33
CA CYS A 44 1.66 -4.07 -4.45
C CYS A 44 1.40 -5.24 -5.39
N VAL A 45 2.45 -5.94 -5.80
CA VAL A 45 2.35 -7.08 -6.72
C VAL A 45 1.66 -8.26 -6.05
N CYS A 46 1.92 -8.52 -4.76
CA CYS A 46 1.33 -9.64 -4.03
C CYS A 46 -0.20 -9.51 -3.94
N THR A 47 -0.70 -8.37 -3.48
CA THR A 47 -2.14 -8.12 -3.40
C THR A 47 -2.81 -8.19 -4.77
N SER A 48 -2.20 -7.62 -5.83
CA SER A 48 -2.75 -7.70 -7.19
C SER A 48 -2.75 -9.12 -7.76
N ALA A 49 -1.71 -9.90 -7.48
CA ALA A 49 -1.65 -11.30 -7.86
C ALA A 49 -2.69 -12.14 -7.08
N PHE A 50 -2.89 -11.85 -5.80
CA PHE A 50 -3.89 -12.53 -4.98
C PHE A 50 -5.32 -12.18 -5.40
N SER A 51 -5.63 -10.91 -5.63
CA SER A 51 -6.97 -10.43 -6.03
C SER A 51 -7.42 -11.01 -7.37
N THR A 52 -6.48 -11.38 -8.24
CA THR A 52 -6.73 -12.00 -9.55
C THR A 52 -6.61 -13.53 -9.54
N GLY A 53 -6.33 -14.13 -8.38
CA GLY A 53 -6.19 -15.58 -8.21
C GLY A 53 -4.95 -16.17 -8.91
N ILE A 54 -3.90 -15.39 -9.10
CA ILE A 54 -2.61 -15.84 -9.67
C ILE A 54 -1.79 -16.60 -8.63
N ILE A 55 -1.87 -16.19 -7.36
CA ILE A 55 -1.21 -16.84 -6.23
C ILE A 55 -2.24 -17.36 -5.23
N GLU A 56 -1.85 -18.40 -4.50
CA GLU A 56 -2.68 -18.99 -3.44
C GLU A 56 -2.58 -18.20 -2.14
N ALA A 57 -3.54 -18.41 -1.24
CA ALA A 57 -3.56 -17.76 0.07
C ALA A 57 -2.29 -18.06 0.89
N ALA A 58 -1.77 -19.29 0.82
CA ALA A 58 -0.54 -19.65 1.53
C ALA A 58 0.68 -18.82 1.06
N GLU A 59 0.84 -18.63 -0.25
CA GLU A 59 1.94 -17.84 -0.81
C GLU A 59 1.80 -16.35 -0.43
N ALA A 60 0.58 -15.81 -0.43
CA ALA A 60 0.31 -14.46 0.04
C ALA A 60 0.59 -14.29 1.55
N GLU A 61 0.26 -15.30 2.35
CA GLU A 61 0.54 -15.34 3.79
C GLU A 61 2.04 -15.35 4.08
N ASP A 62 2.83 -16.14 3.33
CA ASP A 62 4.29 -16.18 3.50
C ASP A 62 4.93 -14.82 3.27
N ILE A 63 4.48 -14.09 2.24
CA ILE A 63 4.93 -12.73 1.95
C ILE A 63 4.50 -11.77 3.07
N MET A 64 3.28 -11.90 3.58
CA MET A 64 2.78 -11.10 4.71
C MET A 64 3.61 -11.33 5.97
N ASN A 65 3.89 -12.58 6.32
CA ASN A 65 4.72 -12.93 7.47
C ASN A 65 6.16 -12.41 7.31
N LYS A 66 6.70 -12.46 6.08
CA LYS A 66 8.00 -11.89 5.76
C LYS A 66 8.03 -10.37 6.00
N LEU A 67 7.06 -9.62 5.49
CA LEU A 67 6.97 -8.18 5.72
C LEU A 67 6.74 -7.85 7.20
N GLN A 68 5.98 -8.68 7.92
CA GLN A 68 5.80 -8.54 9.37
C GLN A 68 7.14 -8.65 10.10
N MET A 69 7.92 -9.71 9.83
CA MET A 69 9.26 -9.88 10.40
C MET A 69 10.19 -8.71 10.05
N LEU A 70 10.10 -8.19 8.82
CA LEU A 70 10.90 -7.05 8.38
C LEU A 70 10.59 -5.78 9.20
N VAL A 71 9.31 -5.51 9.47
CA VAL A 71 8.87 -4.41 10.34
C VAL A 71 9.30 -4.62 11.78
N GLU A 72 9.15 -5.83 12.32
CA GLU A 72 9.54 -6.16 13.69
C GLU A 72 11.04 -5.95 13.92
N ASN A 73 11.87 -6.26 12.93
CA ASN A 73 13.32 -6.03 12.96
C ASN A 73 13.72 -4.57 12.70
N ASN A 74 12.83 -3.75 12.12
CA ASN A 74 13.13 -2.39 11.67
C ASN A 74 11.97 -1.43 12.01
N GLN A 75 11.54 -1.40 13.27
CA GLN A 75 10.30 -0.73 13.72
C GLN A 75 10.26 0.78 13.46
N GLN A 76 11.41 1.41 13.21
CA GLN A 76 11.53 2.85 12.93
C GLN A 76 11.55 3.19 11.43
N THR A 77 11.33 2.22 10.55
CA THR A 77 11.34 2.41 9.09
C THR A 77 9.92 2.52 8.56
N SER A 78 9.52 3.73 8.17
CA SER A 78 8.16 4.00 7.70
C SER A 78 7.76 3.24 6.44
N GLY A 79 8.66 3.06 5.47
CA GLY A 79 8.35 2.35 4.23
C GLY A 79 8.01 0.87 4.45
N PHE A 80 8.61 0.22 5.45
CA PHE A 80 8.25 -1.16 5.80
C PHE A 80 6.89 -1.24 6.47
N ALA A 81 6.61 -0.33 7.42
CA ALA A 81 5.30 -0.27 8.06
C ALA A 81 4.18 0.05 7.06
N LEU A 82 4.44 0.96 6.12
CA LEU A 82 3.57 1.27 4.99
C LEU A 82 3.32 0.03 4.11
N ALA A 83 4.38 -0.66 3.69
CA ALA A 83 4.28 -1.86 2.87
C ALA A 83 3.47 -2.97 3.56
N LEU A 84 3.71 -3.21 4.85
CA LEU A 84 2.93 -4.17 5.63
C LEU A 84 1.47 -3.75 5.74
N GLY A 85 1.19 -2.49 6.08
CA GLY A 85 -0.17 -1.97 6.19
C GLY A 85 -0.94 -2.10 4.87
N ASN A 86 -0.30 -1.78 3.76
CA ASN A 86 -0.87 -1.90 2.42
C ASN A 86 -1.18 -3.35 2.05
N LEU A 87 -0.24 -4.28 2.28
CA LEU A 87 -0.45 -5.70 2.00
C LEU A 87 -1.60 -6.26 2.84
N VAL A 88 -1.60 -5.96 4.14
CA VAL A 88 -2.65 -6.43 5.06
C VAL A 88 -4.02 -5.90 4.66
N HIS A 89 -4.12 -4.62 4.32
CA HIS A 89 -5.37 -4.04 3.81
C HIS A 89 -5.83 -4.74 2.53
N GLY A 90 -4.94 -4.84 1.54
CA GLY A 90 -5.24 -5.42 0.23
C GLY A 90 -5.69 -6.88 0.32
N LEU A 91 -4.97 -7.71 1.08
CA LEU A 91 -5.33 -9.10 1.30
C LEU A 91 -6.65 -9.25 2.07
N SER A 92 -6.88 -8.42 3.11
CA SER A 92 -8.13 -8.42 3.88
C SER A 92 -9.34 -8.08 3.01
N VAL A 93 -9.25 -7.06 2.16
CA VAL A 93 -10.32 -6.69 1.20
C VAL A 93 -10.56 -7.80 0.16
N CYS A 94 -9.53 -8.57 -0.17
CA CYS A 94 -9.64 -9.76 -1.03
C CYS A 94 -10.12 -11.03 -0.30
N GLY A 95 -10.46 -10.96 1.00
CA GLY A 95 -11.01 -12.08 1.76
C GLY A 95 -9.98 -12.96 2.49
N HIS A 96 -8.73 -12.51 2.66
CA HIS A 96 -7.72 -13.26 3.39
C HIS A 96 -7.89 -13.12 4.92
N GLY A 97 -8.49 -14.13 5.57
CA GLY A 97 -8.86 -14.05 7.00
C GLY A 97 -7.69 -13.74 7.95
N LYS A 98 -6.51 -14.35 7.77
CA LYS A 98 -5.35 -14.07 8.64
C LYS A 98 -4.79 -12.65 8.47
N ALA A 99 -5.02 -12.04 7.30
CA ALA A 99 -4.64 -10.63 7.10
C ALA A 99 -5.59 -9.73 7.89
N GLU A 100 -6.88 -10.03 7.88
CA GLU A 100 -7.86 -9.33 8.72
C GLU A 100 -7.52 -9.42 10.22
N ASP A 101 -7.18 -10.61 10.71
CA ASP A 101 -6.74 -10.84 12.09
C ASP A 101 -5.46 -10.07 12.44
N LEU A 102 -4.48 -10.03 11.53
CA LEU A 102 -3.26 -9.25 11.71
C LEU A 102 -3.58 -7.76 11.76
N GLY A 103 -4.46 -7.25 10.89
CA GLY A 103 -4.93 -5.87 10.91
C GLY A 103 -5.58 -5.48 12.24
N HIS A 104 -6.41 -6.35 12.82
CA HIS A 104 -7.01 -6.14 14.15
C HIS A 104 -6.00 -6.04 15.29
N ARG A 105 -4.82 -6.65 15.14
CA ARG A 105 -3.73 -6.57 16.13
C ARG A 105 -2.83 -5.36 15.89
N LEU A 106 -2.48 -5.07 14.64
CA LEU A 106 -1.57 -4.00 14.26
C LEU A 106 -2.16 -2.62 14.53
N LEU A 107 -3.42 -2.37 14.16
CA LEU A 107 -4.04 -1.06 14.31
C LEU A 107 -4.00 -0.53 15.75
N PRO A 108 -4.51 -1.24 16.78
CA PRO A 108 -4.45 -0.75 18.16
C PRO A 108 -3.01 -0.67 18.69
N ALA A 109 -2.09 -1.52 18.21
CA ALA A 109 -0.68 -1.45 18.59
C ALA A 109 -0.04 -0.16 18.08
N TRP A 110 -0.25 0.20 16.82
CA TRP A 110 0.27 1.43 16.23
C TRP A 110 -0.39 2.69 16.80
N ILE A 111 -1.71 2.66 17.09
CA ILE A 111 -2.38 3.76 17.80
C ILE A 111 -1.70 4.01 19.16
N ARG A 112 -1.46 2.95 19.95
CA ARG A 112 -0.74 3.09 21.22
C ARG A 112 0.65 3.67 21.04
N THR A 113 1.40 3.20 20.04
CA THR A 113 2.76 3.69 19.75
C THR A 113 2.75 5.19 19.47
N VAL A 114 1.82 5.65 18.62
CA VAL A 114 1.71 7.04 18.20
C VAL A 114 1.26 7.97 19.34
N LEU A 115 0.40 7.48 20.24
CA LEU A 115 -0.15 8.26 21.35
C LEU A 115 0.67 8.17 22.65
N ALA A 116 1.62 7.24 22.73
CA ALA A 116 2.47 7.07 23.89
C ALA A 116 3.47 8.23 24.05
N GLN A 117 3.64 8.68 25.30
CA GLN A 117 4.59 9.73 25.65
C GLN A 117 6.02 9.18 25.62
N GLY A 118 6.96 9.94 25.04
CA GLY A 118 8.38 9.56 24.98
C GLY A 118 8.73 8.53 23.90
N THR A 119 7.79 8.12 23.05
CA THR A 119 8.08 7.26 21.90
C THR A 119 9.01 7.99 20.91
N PRO A 120 10.06 7.32 20.38
CA PRO A 120 10.93 7.92 19.37
C PRO A 120 10.14 8.38 18.14
N THR A 121 10.43 9.58 17.64
CA THR A 121 9.71 10.19 16.49
C THR A 121 9.63 9.27 15.28
N MET A 122 10.72 8.56 14.94
CA MET A 122 10.75 7.64 13.80
C MET A 122 9.83 6.43 13.98
N LEU A 123 9.68 5.94 15.22
CA LEU A 123 8.75 4.86 15.54
C LEU A 123 7.30 5.34 15.43
N CYS A 124 7.01 6.57 15.88
CA CYS A 124 5.70 7.19 15.68
C CYS A 124 5.38 7.38 14.19
N LEU A 125 6.34 7.86 13.39
CA LEU A 125 6.18 8.04 11.95
C LEU A 125 5.90 6.71 11.25
N ALA A 126 6.62 5.66 11.61
CA ALA A 126 6.41 4.34 11.02
C ALA A 126 5.01 3.79 11.34
N ALA A 127 4.61 3.86 12.62
CA ALA A 127 3.27 3.47 13.06
C ALA A 127 2.16 4.28 12.35
N LEU A 128 2.37 5.58 12.16
CA LEU A 128 1.42 6.47 11.49
C LEU A 128 1.21 6.10 10.01
N HIS A 129 2.31 5.84 9.27
CA HIS A 129 2.23 5.40 7.88
C HIS A 129 1.56 4.03 7.75
N GLY A 130 1.91 3.08 8.62
CA GLY A 130 1.27 1.77 8.66
C GLY A 130 -0.24 1.85 8.91
N MET A 131 -0.67 2.65 9.90
CA MET A 131 -2.09 2.83 10.22
C MET A 131 -2.89 3.37 9.05
N VAL A 132 -2.37 4.39 8.36
CA VAL A 132 -3.05 5.02 7.23
C VAL A 132 -3.13 4.04 6.04
N ALA A 133 -2.08 3.26 5.79
CA ALA A 133 -2.12 2.20 4.78
C ALA A 133 -3.10 1.07 5.12
N LEU A 134 -3.23 0.67 6.39
CA LEU A 134 -4.18 -0.37 6.82
C LEU A 134 -5.65 -0.05 6.51
N VAL A 135 -5.98 1.24 6.42
CA VAL A 135 -7.33 1.71 6.07
C VAL A 135 -7.45 2.07 4.59
N GLY A 136 -6.49 1.66 3.77
CA GLY A 136 -6.60 1.68 2.32
C GLY A 136 -6.18 2.98 1.64
N SER A 137 -5.28 3.77 2.24
CA SER A 137 -4.78 4.99 1.59
C SER A 137 -4.14 4.76 0.22
N GLU A 138 -3.64 3.55 -0.04
CA GLU A 138 -3.02 3.16 -1.31
C GLU A 138 -3.99 2.47 -2.28
N GLY A 139 -5.28 2.43 -1.97
CA GLY A 139 -6.28 1.67 -2.73
C GLY A 139 -6.37 2.05 -4.22
N ASP A 140 -6.14 3.33 -4.53
CA ASP A 140 -6.15 3.86 -5.91
C ASP A 140 -5.04 3.26 -6.78
N VAL A 141 -3.89 2.93 -6.18
CA VAL A 141 -2.73 2.33 -6.87
C VAL A 141 -3.05 0.87 -7.26
N MET A 142 -3.83 0.17 -6.44
CA MET A 142 -4.04 -1.27 -6.55
C MET A 142 -5.27 -1.67 -7.36
N GLN A 143 -6.16 -0.71 -7.67
CA GLN A 143 -7.38 -0.91 -8.46
C GLN A 143 -8.19 -2.13 -8.01
N LEU A 144 -8.21 -2.37 -6.70
CA LEU A 144 -8.97 -3.45 -6.10
C LEU A 144 -10.45 -3.25 -6.44
N LYS A 145 -11.14 -4.32 -6.85
CA LYS A 145 -12.58 -4.26 -7.14
C LYS A 145 -13.32 -3.77 -5.90
N SER A 146 -13.68 -2.49 -5.91
CA SER A 146 -14.38 -1.76 -4.86
C SER A 146 -15.87 -2.16 -4.82
N GLU A 147 -16.15 -3.46 -4.76
CA GLU A 147 -17.50 -3.97 -4.48
C GLU A 147 -17.61 -4.42 -3.01
N ALA A 148 -16.48 -4.54 -2.30
CA ALA A 148 -16.42 -4.99 -0.90
C ALA A 148 -16.39 -3.86 0.14
N ILE A 149 -16.25 -2.59 -0.27
CA ILE A 149 -15.89 -1.49 0.64
C ILE A 149 -17.12 -0.70 1.11
N GLN A 150 -18.02 -1.34 1.84
CA GLN A 150 -18.98 -0.65 2.75
C GLN A 150 -19.35 -1.51 3.97
N SER A 151 -18.43 -2.32 4.51
CA SER A 151 -18.70 -2.95 5.82
C SER A 151 -18.63 -1.90 6.93
N SER A 152 -19.57 -1.94 7.87
CA SER A 152 -19.57 -1.08 9.06
C SER A 152 -18.25 -1.16 9.85
N HIS A 153 -17.63 -2.33 9.81
CA HIS A 153 -16.34 -2.60 10.44
C HIS A 153 -15.17 -1.84 9.79
N PHE A 154 -15.12 -1.75 8.46
CA PHE A 154 -14.11 -0.93 7.78
C PHE A 154 -14.27 0.56 8.09
N GLN A 155 -15.52 1.07 8.08
CA GLN A 155 -15.81 2.46 8.43
C GLN A 155 -15.43 2.80 9.88
N ALA A 156 -15.61 1.87 10.82
CA ALA A 156 -15.15 2.05 12.21
C ALA A 156 -13.62 2.21 12.29
N ARG A 157 -12.86 1.34 11.62
CA ARG A 157 -11.39 1.42 11.56
C ARG A 157 -10.92 2.73 10.93
N LEU A 158 -11.53 3.14 9.82
CA LEU A 158 -11.22 4.40 9.15
C LEU A 158 -11.42 5.61 10.07
N ASN A 159 -12.58 5.67 10.75
CA ASN A 159 -12.88 6.75 11.70
C ASN A 159 -11.91 6.79 12.88
N GLU A 160 -11.47 5.62 13.38
CA GLU A 160 -10.48 5.53 14.45
C GLU A 160 -9.10 6.05 14.02
N VAL A 161 -8.66 5.71 12.80
CA VAL A 161 -7.42 6.25 12.22
C VAL A 161 -7.52 7.76 12.05
N ILE A 162 -8.60 8.28 11.45
CA ILE A 162 -8.83 9.72 11.29
C ILE A 162 -8.74 10.43 12.63
N LYS A 163 -9.45 9.92 13.65
CA LYS A 163 -9.43 10.50 15.01
C LYS A 163 -8.02 10.54 15.59
N THR A 164 -7.26 9.45 15.45
CA THR A 164 -5.90 9.37 15.99
C THR A 164 -4.95 10.32 15.26
N VAL A 165 -5.02 10.38 13.93
CA VAL A 165 -4.22 11.32 13.12
C VAL A 165 -4.56 12.78 13.49
N THR A 166 -5.84 13.12 13.65
CA THR A 166 -6.26 14.45 14.12
C THR A 166 -5.72 14.78 15.52
N GLN A 167 -5.71 13.79 16.43
CA GLN A 167 -5.13 13.96 17.76
C GLN A 167 -3.63 14.23 17.70
N VAL A 168 -2.89 13.52 16.85
CA VAL A 168 -1.44 13.76 16.63
C VAL A 168 -1.20 15.18 16.12
N ILE A 169 -1.97 15.63 15.12
CA ILE A 169 -1.88 16.99 14.59
C ILE A 169 -2.11 18.02 15.71
N SER A 170 -3.08 17.77 16.59
CA SER A 170 -3.48 18.73 17.62
C SER A 170 -2.55 18.77 18.84
N VAL A 171 -1.99 17.63 19.24
CA VAL A 171 -1.32 17.47 20.55
C VAL A 171 0.19 17.26 20.44
N SER A 172 0.71 16.75 19.33
CA SER A 172 2.14 16.49 19.19
C SER A 172 2.96 17.78 19.25
N GLY A 173 3.97 17.84 20.12
CA GLY A 173 4.94 18.94 20.12
C GLY A 173 6.02 18.84 19.03
N VAL A 174 6.02 17.76 18.24
CA VAL A 174 7.02 17.50 17.21
C VAL A 174 6.47 17.90 15.85
N ILE A 175 6.96 19.03 15.31
CA ILE A 175 6.51 19.60 14.02
C ILE A 175 6.60 18.56 12.89
N GLY A 176 7.70 17.79 12.83
CA GLY A 176 7.88 16.76 11.82
C GLY A 176 6.76 15.70 11.84
N LEU A 177 6.31 15.31 13.03
CA LEU A 177 5.22 14.34 13.17
C LEU A 177 3.86 14.95 12.81
N GLN A 178 3.59 16.21 13.22
CA GLN A 178 2.37 16.92 12.87
C GLN A 178 2.22 17.12 11.35
N SER A 179 3.28 17.56 10.67
CA SER A 179 3.27 17.79 9.22
C SER A 179 3.03 16.50 8.44
N ASN A 180 3.66 15.38 8.86
CA ASN A 180 3.41 14.07 8.25
C ASN A 180 1.97 13.60 8.51
N ALA A 181 1.44 13.79 9.71
CA ALA A 181 0.06 13.46 10.05
C ALA A 181 -0.94 14.25 9.20
N LEU A 182 -0.70 15.55 8.99
CA LEU A 182 -1.53 16.38 8.13
C LEU A 182 -1.52 15.91 6.68
N TRP A 183 -0.34 15.59 6.14
CA TRP A 183 -0.20 15.07 4.78
C TRP A 183 -0.92 13.72 4.62
N LEU A 184 -0.73 12.79 5.57
CA LEU A 184 -1.39 11.48 5.56
C LEU A 184 -2.91 11.59 5.67
N LEU A 185 -3.43 12.54 6.44
CA LEU A 185 -4.87 12.81 6.51
C LEU A 185 -5.41 13.28 5.16
N GLY A 186 -4.70 14.17 4.48
CA GLY A 186 -5.04 14.62 3.13
C GLY A 186 -4.98 13.48 2.11
N HIS A 187 -3.95 12.64 2.19
CA HIS A 187 -3.80 11.46 1.33
C HIS A 187 -4.96 10.48 1.51
N LEU A 188 -5.29 10.14 2.76
CA LEU A 188 -6.41 9.28 3.10
C LEU A 188 -7.73 9.86 2.59
N HIS A 189 -7.95 11.16 2.77
CA HIS A 189 -9.14 11.84 2.27
C HIS A 189 -9.26 11.72 0.75
N LEU A 190 -8.17 11.98 0.02
CA LEU A 190 -8.14 11.85 -1.43
C LEU A 190 -8.47 10.42 -1.87
N SER A 191 -7.87 9.41 -1.25
CA SER A 191 -8.14 8.01 -1.60
C SER A 191 -9.61 7.62 -1.35
N THR A 192 -10.21 8.10 -0.24
CA THR A 192 -11.63 7.82 0.05
C THR A 192 -12.61 8.50 -0.92
N LEU A 193 -12.26 9.67 -1.47
CA LEU A 193 -13.10 10.40 -2.42
C LEU A 193 -12.87 9.97 -3.88
N SER A 194 -11.64 9.68 -4.25
CA SER A 194 -11.22 9.30 -5.62
C SER A 194 -11.77 7.93 -6.05
N SER A 195 -12.16 7.08 -5.10
CA SER A 195 -12.91 5.84 -5.38
C SER A 195 -14.21 6.05 -6.19
N SER A 196 -14.71 7.29 -6.31
CA SER A 196 -15.87 7.63 -7.14
C SER A 196 -15.56 7.93 -8.61
N GLN A 197 -14.28 7.97 -9.00
CA GLN A 197 -13.88 8.36 -10.34
C GLN A 197 -13.95 7.16 -11.32
N SER A 198 -15.08 7.07 -12.02
CA SER A 198 -15.28 6.13 -13.14
C SER A 198 -14.14 6.27 -14.17
N ARG A 199 -13.52 5.14 -14.53
CA ARG A 199 -12.48 5.00 -15.59
C ARG A 199 -12.84 5.61 -16.96
N THR A 200 -14.07 6.09 -17.13
CA THR A 200 -14.52 6.84 -18.31
C THR A 200 -13.96 8.26 -18.41
N SER A 201 -13.29 8.79 -17.37
CA SER A 201 -12.78 10.17 -17.38
C SER A 201 -11.31 10.33 -17.79
N VAL A 202 -10.58 9.23 -18.02
CA VAL A 202 -9.19 9.30 -18.53
C VAL A 202 -9.20 9.05 -20.03
N PRO A 203 -8.80 10.03 -20.85
CA PRO A 203 -8.70 9.85 -22.30
C PRO A 203 -7.77 8.68 -22.66
N THR A 204 -8.19 7.83 -23.60
CA THR A 204 -7.38 6.70 -24.10
C THR A 204 -6.11 7.16 -24.80
N ASP A 205 -6.07 8.42 -25.24
CA ASP A 205 -4.88 9.11 -25.69
C ASP A 205 -4.93 10.58 -25.25
N TYR A 206 -3.76 11.22 -25.19
CA TYR A 206 -3.63 12.63 -24.88
C TYR A 206 -3.33 13.46 -26.15
N SER A 207 -3.86 13.02 -27.30
CA SER A 207 -3.62 13.68 -28.60
C SER A 207 -4.18 15.11 -28.66
N TYR A 208 -5.17 15.40 -27.82
CA TYR A 208 -5.75 16.74 -27.64
C TYR A 208 -4.79 17.75 -26.98
N LEU A 209 -3.70 17.29 -26.35
CA LEU A 209 -2.68 18.17 -25.79
C LEU A 209 -1.70 18.61 -26.89
N PRO A 210 -1.11 19.83 -26.78
CA PRO A 210 -0.07 20.29 -27.70
C PRO A 210 1.11 19.31 -27.78
N GLU A 211 1.82 19.28 -28.91
CA GLU A 211 3.02 18.43 -29.06
C GLU A 211 4.14 18.77 -28.07
N SER A 212 4.17 19.99 -27.55
CA SER A 212 5.07 20.42 -26.48
C SER A 212 4.66 19.92 -25.09
N SER A 213 3.52 19.26 -24.94
CA SER A 213 3.03 18.78 -23.66
C SER A 213 3.84 17.58 -23.17
N PHE A 214 4.44 17.73 -21.99
CA PHE A 214 5.14 16.66 -21.29
C PHE A 214 4.22 15.45 -21.07
N ILE A 215 2.95 15.65 -20.74
CA ILE A 215 2.00 14.56 -20.48
C ILE A 215 1.77 13.74 -21.76
N ARG A 216 1.62 14.39 -22.91
CA ARG A 216 1.48 13.72 -24.21
C ARG A 216 2.74 12.91 -24.56
N ALA A 217 3.92 13.49 -24.35
CA ALA A 217 5.19 12.82 -24.60
C ALA A 217 5.42 11.61 -23.66
N ALA A 218 5.14 11.77 -22.36
CA ALA A 218 5.30 10.71 -21.37
C ALA A 218 4.35 9.53 -21.62
N ILE A 219 3.06 9.80 -21.89
CA ILE A 219 2.11 8.73 -22.21
C ILE A 219 2.44 8.08 -23.57
N GLY A 220 2.85 8.87 -24.57
CA GLY A 220 3.35 8.33 -25.83
C GLY A 220 4.52 7.37 -25.62
N PHE A 221 5.47 7.72 -24.76
CA PHE A 221 6.59 6.84 -24.38
C PHE A 221 6.09 5.55 -23.71
N PHE A 222 5.20 5.62 -22.72
CA PHE A 222 4.68 4.41 -22.04
C PHE A 222 3.87 3.49 -22.97
N VAL A 223 3.07 4.06 -23.88
CA VAL A 223 2.28 3.28 -24.85
C VAL A 223 3.18 2.61 -25.90
N THR A 224 4.28 3.27 -26.29
CA THR A 224 5.20 2.74 -27.30
C THR A 224 6.22 1.76 -26.70
N GLY A 225 6.67 2.00 -25.47
CA GLY A 225 7.60 1.14 -24.73
C GLY A 225 6.98 -0.14 -24.15
N GLY A 226 5.64 -0.25 -24.15
CA GLY A 226 4.92 -1.46 -23.78
C GLY A 226 4.61 -2.42 -24.94
N LYS A 227 5.15 -2.18 -26.14
CA LYS A 227 5.05 -3.05 -27.32
C LYS A 227 6.29 -3.90 -27.50
#